data_AF-A0A139TTN5-F1
#
_entry.id   AF-A0A139TTN5-F1
#
_cell.length_a   1.000
_cell.length_b   1.000
_cell.length_c   1.000
_cell.angle_alpha   90.00
_cell.angle_beta   90.00
_cell.angle_gamma   90.00
#
_symmetry.space_group_name_H-M   'P 1'
#
loop_
_entity.id
_entity.type
_entity.pdbx_description
1 polymer ?
#
loop_
_entity_poly.entity_id
_entity_poly.type
_entity_poly.pdbx_seq_one_letter_code
_entity_poly.pdbx_strand_id
1 'polypeptide(L)'
;MAPDLKSGSFWSSSREDLFGKYFNGEAGGWVDKEKTQLRMARPRIKIGEISLGETLVNWKDNKPQSMTVMIYNKGDNGAIDRDEFETRLERVKAALDTLTGVKSKEYRASRREAVVKVNGWSWVWDKGAAVVEANSSREGREFEAEFIRLKVGPTEASIARADTSSRAKKADIKQHVKKEGKRIVIQDIPMVDQGQKGYCVVATAARVFAYYGMDYVDQHELASLGNTSASGGTSTAEMAENLKKIGARFQIRIRVLDSLTDYRDFNNILKSYNRAASKLKKEKVDSQTSWPAFWDNADGEVLKLARAGSQNQVDKWINSIRPYITAGIPVLWSVQLGIVPEPKRLSQTRGGHLRLIIGFDEEKKTVIFSDSWGAEHTEKEMPMADAIAITTGRQVMQPSK
;
A
#
# COMPACT_ATOMS: atom_id res chain seq x y z
N MET A 1 28.36 -0.39 -1.65
CA MET A 1 27.92 1.03 -1.76
C MET A 1 28.64 1.99 -0.80
N ALA A 2 29.19 1.50 0.32
CA ALA A 2 29.77 2.34 1.36
C ALA A 2 30.75 3.45 0.89
N PRO A 3 31.77 3.18 0.05
CA PRO A 3 32.70 4.23 -0.37
C PRO A 3 32.01 5.40 -1.08
N ASP A 4 31.07 5.10 -1.97
CA ASP A 4 30.33 6.09 -2.75
C ASP A 4 29.34 6.91 -1.91
N LEU A 5 28.76 6.30 -0.87
CA LEU A 5 27.91 7.04 0.08
C LEU A 5 28.77 7.95 0.97
N LYS A 6 29.95 7.49 1.39
CA LYS A 6 30.87 8.27 2.22
C LYS A 6 31.43 9.47 1.46
N SER A 7 31.83 9.28 0.20
CA SER A 7 32.36 10.36 -0.65
C SER A 7 31.26 11.27 -1.22
N GLY A 8 30.00 10.84 -1.16
CA GLY A 8 28.87 11.51 -1.80
C GLY A 8 28.75 11.22 -3.29
N SER A 9 29.65 10.43 -3.89
CA SER A 9 29.61 10.13 -5.32
C SER A 9 28.29 9.45 -5.72
N PHE A 10 27.71 8.64 -4.83
CA PHE A 10 26.39 8.02 -5.05
C PHE A 10 25.32 9.06 -5.39
N TRP A 11 25.32 10.23 -4.73
CA TRP A 11 24.32 11.29 -4.92
C TRP A 11 24.54 12.11 -6.21
N SER A 12 25.79 12.15 -6.69
CA SER A 12 26.15 12.87 -7.91
C SER A 12 26.10 12.02 -9.18
N SER A 13 26.19 10.69 -9.05
CA SER A 13 26.20 9.76 -10.17
C SER A 13 24.86 9.74 -10.91
N SER A 14 24.95 9.51 -12.22
CA SER A 14 23.75 9.35 -13.04
C SER A 14 23.03 8.05 -12.71
N ARG A 15 21.75 7.97 -13.06
CA ARG A 15 21.00 6.72 -12.99
C ARG A 15 21.70 5.59 -13.74
N GLU A 16 22.21 5.84 -14.94
CA GLU A 16 22.88 4.82 -15.75
C GLU A 16 24.11 4.24 -15.04
N ASP A 17 24.97 5.10 -14.47
CA ASP A 17 26.16 4.67 -13.72
C ASP A 17 25.79 3.81 -12.52
N LEU A 18 24.77 4.22 -11.77
CA LEU A 18 24.31 3.50 -10.59
C LEU A 18 23.63 2.18 -10.93
N PHE A 19 22.93 2.10 -12.07
CA PHE A 19 22.43 0.84 -12.59
C PHE A 19 23.60 -0.06 -12.96
N GLY A 20 24.57 0.41 -13.75
CA GLY A 20 25.75 -0.38 -14.12
C GLY A 20 26.55 -0.87 -12.92
N LYS A 21 26.66 -0.06 -11.86
CA LYS A 21 27.48 -0.36 -10.68
C LYS A 21 26.77 -1.16 -9.59
N TYR A 22 25.48 -0.91 -9.35
CA TYR A 22 24.79 -1.45 -8.17
C TYR A 22 23.46 -2.14 -8.45
N PHE A 23 22.67 -1.67 -9.42
CA PHE A 23 21.30 -2.14 -9.58
C PHE A 23 21.11 -3.16 -10.72
N ASN A 24 22.11 -3.31 -11.60
CA ASN A 24 22.03 -4.26 -12.69
C ASN A 24 21.94 -5.71 -12.16
N GLY A 25 20.93 -6.44 -12.62
CA GLY A 25 20.67 -7.81 -12.19
C GLY A 25 20.03 -7.95 -10.80
N GLU A 26 19.68 -6.84 -10.14
CA GLU A 26 18.86 -6.89 -8.93
C GLU A 26 17.38 -7.03 -9.29
N ALA A 27 16.65 -7.83 -8.50
CA ALA A 27 15.21 -8.01 -8.67
C ALA A 27 14.47 -6.75 -8.15
N GLY A 28 14.25 -5.79 -9.05
CA GLY A 28 13.58 -4.53 -8.76
C GLY A 28 12.76 -3.99 -9.92
N GLY A 29 11.96 -2.97 -9.64
CA GLY A 29 11.06 -2.33 -10.59
C GLY A 29 10.77 -0.87 -10.23
N TRP A 30 10.39 -0.08 -11.23
CA TRP A 30 9.96 1.31 -11.02
C TRP A 30 8.56 1.34 -10.40
N VAL A 31 8.42 2.14 -9.34
CA VAL A 31 7.16 2.29 -8.60
C VAL A 31 6.17 3.17 -9.36
N ASP A 32 6.67 4.13 -10.12
CA ASP A 32 5.90 5.11 -10.89
C ASP A 32 6.40 5.22 -12.34
N LYS A 33 5.55 5.74 -13.25
CA LYS A 33 5.86 5.83 -14.69
C LYS A 33 6.96 6.84 -14.97
N GLU A 34 7.04 7.87 -14.15
CA GLU A 34 7.99 8.97 -14.17
C GLU A 34 9.38 8.52 -13.68
N LYS A 35 9.50 7.28 -13.19
CA LYS A 35 10.73 6.67 -12.68
C LYS A 35 11.35 7.50 -11.55
N THR A 36 10.51 8.06 -10.70
CA THR A 36 10.94 8.83 -9.52
C THR A 36 11.30 7.92 -8.35
N GLN A 37 10.85 6.67 -8.33
CA GLN A 37 11.23 5.71 -7.28
C GLN A 37 11.51 4.31 -7.84
N LEU A 38 12.69 3.77 -7.52
CA LEU A 38 13.07 2.38 -7.79
C LEU A 38 12.89 1.56 -6.52
N ARG A 39 12.19 0.41 -6.63
CA ARG A 39 12.05 -0.55 -5.54
C ARG A 39 12.79 -1.84 -5.83
N MET A 40 13.53 -2.35 -4.84
CA MET A 40 14.19 -3.66 -4.86
C MET A 40 13.76 -4.44 -3.62
N ALA A 41 13.21 -5.64 -3.79
CA ALA A 41 12.58 -6.35 -2.68
C ALA A 41 13.59 -6.87 -1.65
N ARG A 42 14.70 -7.48 -2.11
CA ARG A 42 15.79 -8.01 -1.29
C ARG A 42 17.09 -8.00 -2.10
N PRO A 43 17.69 -6.82 -2.31
CA PRO A 43 18.83 -6.72 -3.19
C PRO A 43 20.08 -7.36 -2.55
N ARG A 44 20.97 -7.89 -3.38
CA ARG A 44 22.22 -8.54 -2.91
C ARG A 44 23.30 -7.54 -2.51
N ILE A 45 23.14 -6.29 -2.92
CA ILE A 45 24.03 -5.18 -2.56
C ILE A 45 24.03 -4.88 -1.05
N LYS A 46 25.15 -4.30 -0.59
CA LYS A 46 25.37 -3.94 0.82
C LYS A 46 25.87 -2.50 0.99
N ILE A 47 25.58 -1.92 2.15
CA ILE A 47 26.20 -0.69 2.65
C ILE A 47 27.20 -1.09 3.75
N GLY A 48 28.47 -1.26 3.37
CA GLY A 48 29.47 -1.83 4.28
C GLY A 48 29.03 -3.22 4.72
N GLU A 49 28.91 -3.43 6.03
CA GLU A 49 28.44 -4.68 6.63
C GLU A 49 26.91 -4.81 6.74
N ILE A 50 26.16 -3.81 6.27
CA ILE A 50 24.70 -3.77 6.31
C ILE A 50 24.15 -4.50 5.09
N SER A 51 23.55 -5.67 5.33
CA SER A 51 22.68 -6.34 4.37
C SER A 51 21.38 -5.56 4.23
N LEU A 52 20.93 -5.37 2.99
CA LEU A 52 19.72 -4.59 2.70
C LEU A 52 18.50 -5.50 2.61
N GLY A 53 17.41 -5.09 3.26
CA GLY A 53 16.08 -5.63 2.96
C GLY A 53 15.42 -4.83 1.84
N GLU A 54 14.11 -4.64 1.90
CA GLU A 54 13.41 -3.84 0.90
C GLU A 54 14.05 -2.46 0.79
N THR A 55 14.42 -2.07 -0.42
CA THR A 55 15.15 -0.84 -0.70
C THR A 55 14.39 0.00 -1.71
N LEU A 56 14.13 1.25 -1.35
CA LEU A 56 13.54 2.29 -2.20
C LEU A 56 14.60 3.35 -2.47
N VAL A 57 14.84 3.68 -3.74
CA VAL A 57 15.72 4.79 -4.14
C VAL A 57 14.86 5.84 -4.83
N ASN A 58 14.81 7.04 -4.27
CA ASN A 58 14.10 8.18 -4.85
C ASN A 58 15.03 8.94 -5.79
N TRP A 59 14.49 9.43 -6.90
CA TRP A 59 15.21 10.06 -7.99
C TRP A 59 14.57 11.39 -8.36
N LYS A 60 15.42 12.36 -8.72
CA LYS A 60 15.02 13.61 -9.34
C LYS A 60 16.11 14.02 -10.31
N ASP A 61 15.73 14.48 -11.50
CA ASP A 61 16.66 14.99 -12.52
C ASP A 61 17.85 14.03 -12.78
N ASN A 62 17.54 12.73 -12.92
CA ASN A 62 18.50 11.64 -13.16
C ASN A 62 19.51 11.36 -12.02
N LYS A 63 19.30 11.91 -10.83
CA LYS A 63 20.16 11.72 -9.65
C LYS A 63 19.37 11.19 -8.45
N PRO A 64 19.96 10.32 -7.61
CA PRO A 64 19.27 9.84 -6.43
C PRO A 64 19.19 10.95 -5.38
N GLN A 65 18.03 11.07 -4.77
CA GLN A 65 17.72 12.08 -3.74
C GLN A 65 17.73 11.47 -2.35
N SER A 66 17.34 10.20 -2.23
CA SER A 66 17.37 9.49 -0.96
C SER A 66 17.28 7.99 -1.21
N MET A 67 17.62 7.22 -0.19
CA MET A 67 17.46 5.78 -0.12
C MET A 67 16.79 5.40 1.20
N THR A 68 15.74 4.61 1.12
CA THR A 68 15.10 4.00 2.29
C THR A 68 15.33 2.49 2.24
N VAL A 69 15.78 1.90 3.33
CA VAL A 69 16.03 0.47 3.46
C VAL A 69 15.28 -0.05 4.68
N MET A 70 14.40 -1.02 4.48
CA MET A 70 13.78 -1.78 5.55
C MET A 70 14.73 -2.90 5.97
N ILE A 71 15.56 -2.64 6.98
CA ILE A 71 16.49 -3.63 7.55
C ILE A 71 15.72 -4.80 8.16
N TYR A 72 14.60 -4.48 8.81
CA TYR A 72 13.68 -5.44 9.37
C TYR A 72 12.26 -4.88 9.30
N ASN A 73 11.29 -5.72 8.96
CA ASN A 73 9.90 -5.52 9.33
C ASN A 73 9.24 -6.87 9.63
N LYS A 74 8.37 -6.91 10.64
CA LYS A 74 7.68 -8.14 11.10
C LYS A 74 6.92 -8.83 9.98
N GLY A 75 6.33 -8.07 9.07
CA GLY A 75 5.60 -8.61 7.92
C GLY A 75 6.49 -9.48 7.02
N ASP A 76 7.57 -8.93 6.50
CA ASP A 76 8.43 -9.61 5.52
C ASP A 76 9.41 -10.60 6.14
N ASN A 77 9.78 -10.39 7.41
CA ASN A 77 10.83 -11.14 8.08
C ASN A 77 10.30 -12.11 9.15
N GLY A 78 9.02 -12.02 9.53
CA GLY A 78 8.46 -12.76 10.65
C GLY A 78 8.76 -12.11 12.01
N ALA A 79 8.14 -12.65 13.05
CA ALA A 79 8.39 -12.24 14.42
C ALA A 79 9.81 -12.66 14.85
N ILE A 80 10.50 -11.76 15.54
CA ILE A 80 11.79 -12.01 16.20
C ILE A 80 11.70 -11.55 17.65
N ASP A 81 12.55 -12.10 18.50
CA ASP A 81 12.63 -11.68 19.90
C ASP A 81 13.36 -10.34 20.05
N ARG A 82 13.45 -9.88 21.32
CA ARG A 82 14.11 -8.63 21.67
C ARG A 82 15.59 -8.64 21.36
N ASP A 83 16.28 -9.71 21.72
CA ASP A 83 17.74 -9.79 21.64
C ASP A 83 18.18 -9.77 20.18
N GLU A 84 17.47 -10.47 19.29
CA GLU A 84 17.74 -10.42 17.86
C GLU A 84 17.43 -9.05 17.25
N PHE A 85 16.33 -8.40 17.67
CA PHE A 85 16.00 -7.05 17.21
C PHE A 85 17.04 -6.01 17.62
N GLU A 86 17.45 -6.02 18.89
CA GLU A 86 18.47 -5.12 19.43
C GLU A 86 19.84 -5.39 18.78
N THR A 87 20.21 -6.66 18.58
CA THR A 87 21.44 -7.05 17.88
C THR A 87 21.47 -6.50 16.45
N ARG A 88 20.35 -6.63 15.71
CA ARG A 88 20.24 -6.08 14.34
C ARG A 88 20.38 -4.56 14.35
N LEU A 89 19.72 -3.87 15.29
CA LEU A 89 19.78 -2.42 15.43
C LEU A 89 21.22 -1.94 15.73
N GLU A 90 21.89 -2.54 16.71
CA GLU A 90 23.26 -2.15 17.07
C GLU A 90 24.25 -2.44 15.95
N ARG A 91 24.08 -3.54 15.20
CA ARG A 91 24.91 -3.83 14.03
C ARG A 91 24.81 -2.73 12.96
N VAL A 92 23.60 -2.24 12.68
CA VAL A 92 23.41 -1.13 11.72
C VAL A 92 24.05 0.15 12.25
N LYS A 93 23.84 0.48 13.53
CA LYS A 93 24.45 1.66 14.17
C LYS A 93 25.97 1.63 14.10
N ALA A 94 26.58 0.50 14.46
CA ALA A 94 28.04 0.32 14.42
C ALA A 94 28.61 0.42 13.00
N ALA A 95 27.89 -0.13 12.02
CA ALA A 95 28.28 -0.02 10.61
C ALA A 95 28.21 1.44 10.12
N LEU A 96 27.21 2.22 10.54
CA LEU A 96 27.10 3.64 10.21
C LEU A 96 28.16 4.49 10.92
N ASP A 97 28.48 4.20 12.18
CA ASP A 97 29.60 4.84 12.88
C ASP A 97 30.92 4.63 12.11
N THR A 98 31.16 3.40 11.64
CA THR A 98 32.37 3.05 10.86
C THR A 98 32.37 3.72 9.49
N LEU A 99 31.23 3.70 8.80
CA LEU A 99 31.07 4.31 7.48
C LEU A 99 31.36 5.82 7.54
N THR A 100 30.68 6.50 8.45
CA THR A 100 30.63 7.97 8.51
C THR A 100 31.80 8.57 9.30
N GLY A 101 32.38 7.82 10.23
CA GLY A 101 33.38 8.33 11.17
C GLY A 101 32.81 9.24 12.26
N VAL A 102 31.49 9.35 12.38
CA VAL A 102 30.80 10.13 13.42
C VAL A 102 29.88 9.23 14.25
N LYS A 103 29.62 9.62 15.49
CA LYS A 103 28.66 8.93 16.36
C LYS A 103 27.24 9.43 16.12
N SER A 104 26.27 8.54 16.29
CA SER A 104 24.87 8.89 16.16
C SER A 104 24.39 9.91 17.20
N LYS A 105 23.46 10.77 16.82
CA LYS A 105 22.63 11.56 17.74
C LYS A 105 21.26 10.92 17.88
N GLU A 106 20.82 10.68 19.11
CA GLU A 106 19.48 10.13 19.34
C GLU A 106 18.41 11.20 19.17
N TYR A 107 17.26 10.79 18.64
CA TYR A 107 16.06 11.60 18.65
C TYR A 107 14.83 10.69 18.76
N ARG A 108 13.68 11.32 19.00
CA ARG A 108 12.39 10.64 19.03
C ARG A 108 11.42 11.38 18.14
N ALA A 109 10.79 10.67 17.21
CA ALA A 109 9.78 11.30 16.35
C ALA A 109 8.63 11.80 17.22
N SER A 110 8.20 13.03 16.96
CA SER A 110 7.04 13.60 17.63
C SER A 110 5.74 12.95 17.13
N ARG A 111 4.65 13.17 17.85
CA ARG A 111 3.30 12.72 17.43
C ARG A 111 2.81 13.39 16.13
N ARG A 112 3.50 14.43 15.64
CA ARG A 112 3.22 15.09 14.35
C ARG A 112 3.97 14.44 13.19
N GLU A 113 4.99 13.64 13.47
CA GLU A 113 5.88 13.06 12.47
C GLU A 113 5.73 11.54 12.36
N ALA A 114 5.17 10.89 13.38
CA ALA A 114 4.97 9.43 13.45
C ALA A 114 3.64 9.06 14.09
N VAL A 115 3.10 7.92 13.66
CA VAL A 115 1.77 7.46 14.14
C VAL A 115 1.89 6.39 15.23
N VAL A 116 3.04 5.73 15.25
CA VAL A 116 3.54 4.83 16.30
C VAL A 116 4.77 5.45 16.98
N LYS A 117 5.24 4.85 18.09
CA LYS A 117 6.45 5.31 18.77
C LYS A 117 7.67 5.00 17.92
N VAL A 118 8.38 6.01 17.43
CA VAL A 118 9.63 5.81 16.70
C VAL A 118 10.80 6.37 17.49
N ASN A 119 11.77 5.50 17.80
CA ASN A 119 13.08 5.91 18.31
C ASN A 119 14.02 6.04 17.12
N GLY A 120 14.84 7.09 17.10
CA GLY A 120 15.70 7.41 15.98
C GLY A 120 17.13 7.71 16.38
N TRP A 121 18.05 7.44 15.45
CA TRP A 121 19.48 7.74 15.55
C TRP A 121 19.91 8.38 14.24
N SER A 122 20.58 9.54 14.28
CA SER A 122 21.00 10.27 13.09
C SER A 122 22.51 10.44 13.00
N TRP A 123 23.03 10.37 11.78
CA TRP A 123 24.42 10.65 11.42
C TRP A 123 24.42 11.73 10.36
N VAL A 124 25.30 12.71 10.53
CA VAL A 124 25.48 13.80 9.56
C VAL A 124 26.98 13.94 9.34
N TRP A 125 27.39 13.86 8.08
CA TRP A 125 28.77 14.05 7.66
C TRP A 125 28.81 14.98 6.44
N ASP A 126 30.01 15.40 6.04
CA ASP A 126 30.22 16.40 4.97
C ASP A 126 29.49 16.07 3.65
N LYS A 127 29.26 14.78 3.37
CA LYS A 127 28.71 14.32 2.08
C LYS A 127 27.42 13.52 2.22
N GLY A 128 26.74 13.59 3.36
CA GLY A 128 25.46 12.93 3.52
C GLY A 128 24.89 12.96 4.93
N ALA A 129 23.68 12.42 5.03
CA ALA A 129 22.99 12.16 6.26
C ALA A 129 22.41 10.74 6.24
N ALA A 130 22.29 10.14 7.42
CA ALA A 130 21.62 8.87 7.63
C ALA A 130 20.75 8.94 8.89
N VAL A 131 19.64 8.23 8.87
CA VAL A 131 18.73 8.07 10.00
C VAL A 131 18.35 6.60 10.11
N VAL A 132 18.55 6.00 11.28
CA VAL A 132 17.97 4.71 11.64
C VAL A 132 16.78 4.97 12.54
N GLU A 133 15.65 4.36 12.22
CA GLU A 133 14.41 4.44 12.96
C GLU A 133 13.97 3.04 13.36
N ALA A 134 13.59 2.86 14.62
CA ALA A 134 13.11 1.60 15.14
C ALA A 134 11.77 1.77 15.86
N ASN A 135 10.92 0.78 15.68
CA ASN A 135 9.69 0.64 16.43
C ASN A 135 9.59 -0.78 17.01
N SER A 136 9.15 -0.83 18.25
CA SER A 136 8.68 -2.03 18.92
C SER A 136 7.38 -1.69 19.65
N SER A 137 6.45 -2.65 19.69
CA SER A 137 5.17 -2.52 20.37
C SER A 137 5.17 -3.34 21.67
N ARG A 138 4.13 -3.14 22.48
CA ARG A 138 3.91 -3.84 23.76
C ARG A 138 2.48 -4.31 23.88
N GLU A 139 1.88 -4.80 22.79
CA GLU A 139 0.53 -5.33 22.85
C GLU A 139 0.53 -6.51 23.84
N GLY A 140 -0.33 -6.48 24.87
CA GLY A 140 -0.44 -7.58 25.83
C GLY A 140 0.65 -7.71 26.92
N ARG A 141 1.58 -6.75 27.05
CA ARG A 141 2.72 -6.70 28.02
C ARG A 141 4.03 -7.39 27.59
N GLU A 142 4.07 -8.08 26.45
CA GLU A 142 5.31 -8.63 25.89
C GLU A 142 5.90 -7.72 24.81
N PHE A 143 7.21 -7.85 24.55
CA PHE A 143 7.88 -7.07 23.51
C PHE A 143 7.54 -7.63 22.14
N GLU A 144 7.17 -6.77 21.19
CA GLU A 144 7.08 -7.15 19.79
C GLU A 144 7.97 -6.23 18.94
N ALA A 145 8.85 -6.85 18.16
CA ALA A 145 9.63 -6.17 17.14
C ALA A 145 8.72 -5.83 15.94
N GLU A 146 8.73 -4.56 15.51
CA GLU A 146 7.86 -4.12 14.40
C GLU A 146 8.67 -3.79 13.15
N PHE A 147 9.62 -2.84 13.25
CA PHE A 147 10.52 -2.52 12.14
C PHE A 147 11.83 -1.85 12.58
N ILE A 148 12.83 -1.97 11.71
CA ILE A 148 14.06 -1.17 11.67
C ILE A 148 14.20 -0.62 10.25
N ARG A 149 14.20 0.70 10.12
CA ARG A 149 14.29 1.43 8.85
C ARG A 149 15.54 2.29 8.84
N LEU A 150 16.30 2.23 7.76
CA LEU A 150 17.41 3.12 7.47
C LEU A 150 16.98 4.08 6.35
N LYS A 151 17.20 5.38 6.53
CA LYS A 151 17.14 6.41 5.48
C LYS A 151 18.52 6.99 5.28
N VAL A 152 18.94 7.19 4.03
CA VAL A 152 20.22 7.80 3.67
C VAL A 152 20.00 8.80 2.55
N GLY A 153 20.67 9.95 2.60
CA GLY A 153 20.56 11.00 1.58
C GLY A 153 21.75 11.96 1.59
N PRO A 154 21.83 12.89 0.63
CA PRO A 154 22.89 13.89 0.56
C PRO A 154 22.83 14.93 1.69
N THR A 155 21.67 15.13 2.32
CA THR A 155 21.47 16.13 3.40
C THR A 155 20.45 15.65 4.42
N GLU A 156 20.41 16.24 5.62
CA GLU A 156 19.35 15.94 6.59
C GLU A 156 17.95 16.23 6.03
N ALA A 157 17.79 17.32 5.29
CA ALA A 157 16.53 17.70 4.66
C ALA A 157 16.02 16.66 3.65
N SER A 158 16.93 15.98 2.94
CA SER A 158 16.55 14.94 1.96
C SER A 158 15.95 13.67 2.57
N ILE A 159 16.14 13.46 3.88
CA ILE A 159 15.64 12.27 4.60
C ILE A 159 14.75 12.62 5.79
N ALA A 160 14.45 13.90 5.97
CA ALA A 160 13.61 14.39 7.04
C ALA A 160 12.21 13.75 6.95
N ARG A 161 11.58 13.56 8.11
CA ARG A 161 10.16 13.21 8.15
C ARG A 161 9.36 14.40 7.65
N ALA A 162 8.39 14.16 6.77
CA ALA A 162 7.30 15.10 6.58
C ALA A 162 6.53 15.23 7.90
N ASP A 163 5.88 16.38 8.10
CA ASP A 163 5.06 16.61 9.29
C ASP A 163 3.59 16.89 8.90
N THR A 164 2.75 17.12 9.90
CA THR A 164 1.31 17.39 9.69
C THR A 164 1.01 18.73 9.00
N SER A 165 2.00 19.57 8.70
CA SER A 165 1.76 20.93 8.19
C SER A 165 1.29 20.95 6.73
N SER A 166 1.54 19.88 5.97
CA SER A 166 1.22 19.75 4.53
C SER A 166 -0.13 19.10 4.22
N ARG A 167 -1.02 18.91 5.22
CA ARG A 167 -2.31 18.23 5.01
C ARG A 167 -3.17 18.98 3.98
N ALA A 168 -3.56 18.28 2.93
CA ALA A 168 -4.46 18.81 1.91
C ALA A 168 -5.83 19.14 2.53
N LYS A 169 -6.42 20.26 2.12
CA LYS A 169 -7.82 20.57 2.43
C LYS A 169 -8.72 19.84 1.44
N LYS A 170 -9.97 19.57 1.84
CA LYS A 170 -10.98 18.98 0.94
C LYS A 170 -11.15 19.70 -0.41
N ALA A 171 -10.96 21.02 -0.44
CA ALA A 171 -11.03 21.81 -1.67
C ALA A 171 -9.89 21.45 -2.65
N ASP A 172 -8.69 21.21 -2.13
CA ASP A 172 -7.50 20.85 -2.90
C ASP A 172 -7.68 19.47 -3.55
N ILE A 173 -8.31 18.54 -2.83
CA ILE A 173 -8.56 17.17 -3.32
C ILE A 173 -9.44 17.15 -4.59
N LYS A 174 -10.39 18.07 -4.71
CA LYS A 174 -11.29 18.12 -5.88
C LYS A 174 -10.56 18.50 -7.17
N GLN A 175 -9.45 19.23 -7.08
CA GLN A 175 -8.71 19.70 -8.25
C GLN A 175 -8.09 18.55 -9.07
N HIS A 176 -7.88 17.40 -8.42
CA HIS A 176 -7.33 16.20 -9.05
C HIS A 176 -8.38 15.40 -9.84
N VAL A 177 -9.63 15.84 -9.89
CA VAL A 177 -10.69 15.17 -10.67
C VAL A 177 -10.67 15.66 -12.11
N LYS A 178 -10.32 14.77 -13.03
CA LYS A 178 -10.44 15.00 -14.47
C LYS A 178 -11.77 14.48 -14.99
N LYS A 179 -12.46 15.30 -15.79
CA LYS A 179 -13.70 14.93 -16.49
C LYS A 179 -13.49 15.04 -17.99
N GLU A 180 -13.71 13.93 -18.70
CA GLU A 180 -13.63 13.83 -20.16
C GLU A 180 -14.94 13.21 -20.67
N GLY A 181 -15.90 14.05 -21.05
CA GLY A 181 -17.25 13.58 -21.39
C GLY A 181 -17.92 12.87 -20.20
N LYS A 182 -18.16 11.56 -20.35
CA LYS A 182 -18.74 10.67 -19.31
C LYS A 182 -17.70 9.89 -18.51
N ARG A 183 -16.41 10.09 -18.79
CA ARG A 183 -15.30 9.59 -17.98
C ARG A 183 -15.01 10.58 -16.86
N ILE A 184 -14.99 10.09 -15.62
CA ILE A 184 -14.54 10.83 -14.44
C ILE A 184 -13.45 10.01 -13.75
N VAL A 185 -12.28 10.60 -13.56
CA VAL A 185 -11.12 9.92 -12.95
C VAL A 185 -10.38 10.87 -12.01
N ILE A 186 -9.96 10.34 -10.86
CA ILE A 186 -9.06 11.01 -9.93
C ILE A 186 -7.62 10.76 -10.40
N GLN A 187 -6.86 11.82 -10.55
CA GLN A 187 -5.46 11.81 -10.94
C GLN A 187 -4.54 11.99 -9.72
N ASP A 188 -3.23 11.86 -9.92
CA ASP A 188 -2.19 12.21 -8.95
C ASP A 188 -2.24 11.47 -7.60
N ILE A 189 -2.92 10.32 -7.52
CA ILE A 189 -2.86 9.46 -6.32
C ILE A 189 -1.47 8.81 -6.27
N PRO A 190 -0.64 9.12 -5.25
CA PRO A 190 0.71 8.58 -5.16
C PRO A 190 0.71 7.04 -5.17
N MET A 191 1.70 6.45 -5.80
CA MET A 191 1.89 5.00 -5.77
C MET A 191 2.72 4.62 -4.53
N VAL A 192 2.20 3.66 -3.78
CA VAL A 192 2.95 2.91 -2.77
C VAL A 192 2.88 1.46 -3.23
N ASP A 193 4.02 0.91 -3.63
CA ASP A 193 4.12 -0.51 -3.97
C ASP A 193 4.12 -1.33 -2.67
N GLN A 194 3.10 -2.16 -2.50
CA GLN A 194 2.92 -2.98 -1.30
C GLN A 194 4.02 -4.02 -1.11
N GLY A 195 4.77 -4.33 -2.15
CA GLY A 195 5.77 -5.38 -2.10
C GLY A 195 5.20 -6.79 -1.98
N GLN A 196 5.67 -7.55 -1.00
CA GLN A 196 5.27 -8.95 -0.82
C GLN A 196 3.83 -9.05 -0.25
N LYS A 197 3.30 -10.28 -0.17
CA LYS A 197 1.90 -10.55 0.18
C LYS A 197 1.54 -10.04 1.59
N GLY A 198 0.29 -9.61 1.79
CA GLY A 198 -0.27 -9.18 3.08
C GLY A 198 -0.35 -7.66 3.29
N TYR A 199 0.32 -6.86 2.46
CA TYR A 199 0.38 -5.40 2.64
C TYR A 199 -0.67 -4.59 1.87
N CYS A 200 -1.56 -5.23 1.12
CA CYS A 200 -2.52 -4.51 0.26
C CYS A 200 -3.38 -3.48 1.03
N VAL A 201 -3.77 -3.77 2.28
CA VAL A 201 -4.55 -2.86 3.11
C VAL A 201 -3.73 -1.63 3.49
N VAL A 202 -2.53 -1.84 4.05
CA VAL A 202 -1.69 -0.76 4.57
C VAL A 202 -1.07 0.07 3.45
N ALA A 203 -0.70 -0.54 2.32
CA ALA A 203 -0.21 0.15 1.14
C ALA A 203 -1.33 1.00 0.52
N THR A 204 -2.52 0.44 0.31
CA THR A 204 -3.68 1.19 -0.22
C THR A 204 -4.06 2.35 0.70
N ALA A 205 -4.06 2.14 2.02
CA ALA A 205 -4.30 3.21 2.98
C ALA A 205 -3.20 4.29 2.93
N ALA A 206 -1.93 3.90 2.87
CA ALA A 206 -0.79 4.83 2.74
C ALA A 206 -0.91 5.70 1.47
N ARG A 207 -1.37 5.13 0.35
CA ARG A 207 -1.64 5.90 -0.88
C ARG A 207 -2.69 6.98 -0.66
N VAL A 208 -3.78 6.66 0.06
CA VAL A 208 -4.84 7.63 0.36
C VAL A 208 -4.33 8.70 1.33
N PHE A 209 -3.51 8.34 2.33
CA PHE A 209 -2.88 9.32 3.22
C PHE A 209 -1.94 10.26 2.47
N ALA A 210 -1.06 9.72 1.63
CA ALA A 210 -0.15 10.49 0.79
C ALA A 210 -0.93 11.48 -0.11
N TYR A 211 -1.99 10.99 -0.75
CA TYR A 211 -2.91 11.82 -1.54
C TYR A 211 -3.60 12.94 -0.71
N TYR A 212 -3.74 12.77 0.60
CA TYR A 212 -4.24 13.81 1.51
C TYR A 212 -3.12 14.68 2.12
N GLY A 213 -1.90 14.63 1.58
CA GLY A 213 -0.74 15.38 2.08
C GLY A 213 -0.21 14.86 3.43
N MET A 214 -0.47 13.58 3.73
CA MET A 214 -0.01 12.88 4.93
C MET A 214 1.08 11.86 4.59
N ASP A 215 2.05 12.25 3.75
CA ASP A 215 3.14 11.39 3.27
C ASP A 215 4.06 10.85 4.40
N TYR A 216 3.96 11.43 5.59
CA TYR A 216 4.64 10.95 6.79
C TYR A 216 4.06 9.62 7.32
N VAL A 217 2.91 9.18 6.81
CA VAL A 217 2.26 7.91 7.17
C VAL A 217 2.68 6.83 6.19
N ASP A 218 3.61 5.97 6.60
CA ASP A 218 4.07 4.87 5.77
C ASP A 218 3.38 3.54 6.08
N GLN A 219 3.42 2.61 5.12
CA GLN A 219 2.76 1.31 5.21
C GLN A 219 3.25 0.45 6.39
N HIS A 220 4.52 0.54 6.80
CA HIS A 220 5.08 -0.22 7.92
C HIS A 220 4.64 0.36 9.27
N GLU A 221 4.51 1.67 9.39
CA GLU A 221 3.88 2.31 10.56
C GLU A 221 2.38 1.95 10.65
N LEU A 222 1.68 1.89 9.50
CA LEU A 222 0.29 1.41 9.47
C LEU A 222 0.17 -0.08 9.79
N ALA A 223 1.14 -0.91 9.37
CA ALA A 223 1.18 -2.33 9.69
C ALA A 223 1.32 -2.55 11.20
N SER A 224 2.24 -1.82 11.85
CA SER A 224 2.39 -1.82 13.31
C SER A 224 1.10 -1.35 14.01
N LEU A 225 0.46 -0.28 13.53
CA LEU A 225 -0.79 0.22 14.12
C LEU A 225 -1.97 -0.75 13.97
N GLY A 226 -2.06 -1.44 12.83
CA GLY A 226 -3.13 -2.38 12.53
C GLY A 226 -2.92 -3.77 13.12
N ASN A 227 -1.73 -4.07 13.67
CA ASN A 227 -1.22 -5.42 13.90
C ASN A 227 -1.37 -6.31 12.65
N THR A 228 -1.01 -5.74 11.50
CA THR A 228 -1.07 -6.45 10.21
C THR A 228 0.20 -7.27 10.02
N SER A 229 0.08 -8.59 9.92
CA SER A 229 1.17 -9.49 9.50
C SER A 229 1.14 -9.74 7.99
N ALA A 230 2.18 -10.34 7.40
CA ALA A 230 2.13 -10.80 6.00
C ALA A 230 1.06 -11.87 5.71
N SER A 231 0.51 -12.50 6.75
CA SER A 231 -0.65 -13.40 6.68
C SER A 231 -1.99 -12.71 6.91
N GLY A 232 -2.00 -11.48 7.46
CA GLY A 232 -3.21 -10.72 7.76
C GLY A 232 -3.71 -9.94 6.54
N GLY A 233 -5.01 -9.98 6.28
CA GLY A 233 -5.61 -9.28 5.15
C GLY A 233 -6.24 -10.19 4.08
N THR A 234 -6.35 -11.48 4.34
CA THR A 234 -6.98 -12.43 3.40
C THR A 234 -8.51 -12.43 3.49
N SER A 235 -9.11 -11.82 4.53
CA SER A 235 -10.57 -11.75 4.71
C SER A 235 -11.09 -10.30 4.70
N THR A 236 -12.27 -10.07 4.11
CA THR A 236 -12.91 -8.75 4.01
C THR A 236 -13.14 -8.10 5.37
N ALA A 237 -13.43 -8.90 6.40
CA ALA A 237 -13.70 -8.41 7.75
C ALA A 237 -12.44 -7.82 8.41
N GLU A 238 -11.30 -8.52 8.31
CA GLU A 238 -10.01 -8.01 8.82
C GLU A 238 -9.62 -6.70 8.13
N MET A 239 -9.80 -6.62 6.82
CA MET A 239 -9.49 -5.39 6.06
C MET A 239 -10.32 -4.20 6.58
N ALA A 240 -11.63 -4.39 6.79
CA ALA A 240 -12.50 -3.35 7.30
C ALA A 240 -12.14 -2.92 8.74
N GLU A 241 -11.77 -3.87 9.60
CA GLU A 241 -11.37 -3.58 10.97
C GLU A 241 -10.03 -2.82 11.05
N ASN A 242 -9.05 -3.22 10.24
CA ASN A 242 -7.77 -2.53 10.14
C ASN A 242 -7.96 -1.08 9.66
N LEU A 243 -8.82 -0.86 8.66
CA LEU A 243 -9.16 0.49 8.20
C LEU A 243 -9.85 1.34 9.27
N LYS A 244 -10.71 0.76 10.12
CA LYS A 244 -11.32 1.47 11.25
C LYS A 244 -10.29 1.90 12.30
N LYS A 245 -9.38 0.99 12.70
CA LYS A 245 -8.29 1.30 13.65
C LYS A 245 -7.43 2.45 13.14
N ILE A 246 -7.07 2.38 11.86
CA ILE A 246 -6.36 3.45 11.15
C ILE A 246 -7.18 4.75 11.21
N GLY A 247 -8.42 4.75 10.69
CA GLY A 247 -9.25 5.96 10.64
C GLY A 247 -9.42 6.67 11.99
N ALA A 248 -9.65 5.91 13.06
CA ALA A 248 -9.78 6.43 14.42
C ALA A 248 -8.52 7.20 14.88
N ARG A 249 -7.32 6.68 14.57
CA ARG A 249 -6.05 7.30 14.96
C ARG A 249 -5.81 8.65 14.28
N PHE A 250 -6.30 8.80 13.05
CA PHE A 250 -6.05 9.98 12.21
C PHE A 250 -7.21 10.98 12.17
N GLN A 251 -8.29 10.71 12.92
CA GLN A 251 -9.54 11.48 12.83
C GLN A 251 -10.08 11.50 11.39
N ILE A 252 -9.86 10.43 10.62
CA ILE A 252 -10.44 10.25 9.29
C ILE A 252 -11.74 9.48 9.45
N ARG A 253 -12.81 9.98 8.84
CA ARG A 253 -14.10 9.31 8.89
C ARG A 253 -14.10 8.18 7.88
N ILE A 254 -14.10 6.94 8.36
CA ILE A 254 -14.36 5.76 7.53
C ILE A 254 -15.87 5.65 7.31
N ARG A 255 -16.31 5.65 6.06
CA ARG A 255 -17.69 5.33 5.70
C ARG A 255 -17.73 4.07 4.86
N VAL A 256 -18.41 3.06 5.40
CA VAL A 256 -18.70 1.81 4.67
C VAL A 256 -19.84 2.09 3.70
N LEU A 257 -19.64 1.78 2.41
CA LEU A 257 -20.65 1.90 1.36
C LEU A 257 -21.39 0.58 1.20
N ASP A 258 -20.63 -0.51 1.16
CA ASP A 258 -21.12 -1.88 1.31
C ASP A 258 -20.01 -2.78 1.87
N SER A 259 -20.42 -3.92 2.42
CA SER A 259 -19.50 -4.92 2.93
C SER A 259 -20.18 -6.27 2.88
N LEU A 260 -19.42 -7.29 2.53
CA LEU A 260 -19.77 -8.69 2.66
C LEU A 260 -18.95 -9.24 3.84
N THR A 261 -19.43 -8.99 5.05
CA THR A 261 -18.66 -9.28 6.28
C THR A 261 -19.33 -10.27 7.21
N ASP A 262 -20.60 -10.57 7.00
CA ASP A 262 -21.35 -11.44 7.90
C ASP A 262 -22.03 -12.62 7.20
N TYR A 263 -22.48 -13.58 8.01
CA TYR A 263 -23.13 -14.81 7.55
C TYR A 263 -24.45 -14.55 6.81
N ARG A 264 -25.15 -13.44 7.08
CA ARG A 264 -26.39 -13.09 6.41
C ARG A 264 -26.11 -12.63 4.98
N ASP A 265 -25.11 -11.78 4.79
CA ASP A 265 -24.63 -11.35 3.48
C ASP A 265 -24.18 -12.53 2.62
N PHE A 266 -23.46 -13.47 3.25
CA PHE A 266 -23.04 -14.71 2.59
C PHE A 266 -24.23 -15.48 2.00
N ASN A 267 -25.21 -15.76 2.86
CA ASN A 267 -26.39 -16.53 2.48
C ASN A 267 -27.21 -15.85 1.37
N ASN A 268 -27.29 -14.52 1.41
CA ASN A 268 -27.98 -13.75 0.37
C ASN A 268 -27.29 -13.87 -1.00
N ILE A 269 -25.95 -13.85 -1.00
CA ILE A 269 -25.16 -14.04 -2.21
C ILE A 269 -25.27 -15.48 -2.70
N LEU A 270 -25.13 -16.47 -1.84
CA LEU A 270 -25.23 -17.88 -2.22
C LEU A 270 -26.60 -18.20 -2.84
N LYS A 271 -27.69 -17.69 -2.26
CA LYS A 271 -29.04 -17.80 -2.84
C LYS A 271 -29.15 -17.11 -4.20
N SER A 272 -28.57 -15.93 -4.35
CA SER A 272 -28.62 -15.17 -5.62
C SER A 272 -27.77 -15.83 -6.70
N TYR A 273 -26.60 -16.35 -6.33
CA TYR A 273 -25.73 -17.15 -7.17
C TYR A 273 -26.44 -18.40 -7.66
N ASN A 274 -27.01 -19.23 -6.76
CA ASN A 274 -27.68 -20.47 -7.15
C ASN A 274 -28.93 -20.23 -8.03
N ARG A 275 -29.63 -19.10 -7.85
CA ARG A 275 -30.70 -18.69 -8.77
C ARG A 275 -30.16 -18.34 -10.16
N ALA A 276 -29.05 -17.61 -10.24
CA ALA A 276 -28.39 -17.28 -11.50
C ALA A 276 -27.81 -18.53 -12.19
N ALA A 277 -27.18 -19.43 -11.44
CA ALA A 277 -26.65 -20.71 -11.94
C ALA A 277 -27.75 -21.54 -12.58
N SER A 278 -28.91 -21.66 -11.92
CA SER A 278 -30.10 -22.30 -12.48
C SER A 278 -30.53 -21.70 -13.82
N LYS A 279 -30.55 -20.36 -13.94
CA LYS A 279 -30.93 -19.69 -15.19
C LYS A 279 -29.92 -19.95 -16.32
N LEU A 280 -28.64 -20.02 -15.98
CA LEU A 280 -27.54 -20.26 -16.92
C LEU A 280 -27.26 -21.75 -17.17
N LYS A 281 -28.02 -22.66 -16.53
CA LYS A 281 -27.78 -24.11 -16.56
C LYS A 281 -26.34 -24.50 -16.15
N LYS A 282 -25.78 -23.77 -15.19
CA LYS A 282 -24.47 -24.03 -14.59
C LYS A 282 -24.61 -24.69 -13.21
N GLU A 283 -23.50 -25.26 -12.72
CA GLU A 283 -23.45 -25.88 -11.41
C GLU A 283 -23.79 -24.90 -10.29
N LYS A 284 -24.58 -25.41 -9.33
CA LYS A 284 -24.90 -24.70 -8.09
C LYS A 284 -23.83 -25.00 -7.05
N VAL A 285 -23.66 -24.08 -6.11
CA VAL A 285 -22.81 -24.30 -4.95
C VAL A 285 -23.64 -24.85 -3.80
N ASP A 286 -23.08 -25.81 -3.06
CA ASP A 286 -23.72 -26.41 -1.89
C ASP A 286 -24.09 -25.35 -0.83
N SER A 287 -25.26 -25.51 -0.20
CA SER A 287 -25.75 -24.60 0.84
C SER A 287 -24.90 -24.54 2.11
N GLN A 288 -24.12 -25.59 2.39
CA GLN A 288 -23.20 -25.73 3.52
C GLN A 288 -21.77 -25.33 3.16
N THR A 289 -21.52 -24.81 1.95
CA THR A 289 -20.18 -24.37 1.54
C THR A 289 -19.62 -23.30 2.49
N SER A 290 -18.31 -23.33 2.72
CA SER A 290 -17.65 -22.27 3.48
C SER A 290 -17.47 -21.02 2.64
N TRP A 291 -17.29 -19.87 3.30
CA TRP A 291 -17.05 -18.60 2.60
C TRP A 291 -15.82 -18.65 1.67
N PRO A 292 -14.64 -19.15 2.10
CA PRO A 292 -13.50 -19.30 1.20
C PRO A 292 -13.80 -20.25 0.04
N ALA A 293 -14.41 -21.41 0.33
CA ALA A 293 -14.71 -22.41 -0.70
C ALA A 293 -15.69 -21.87 -1.76
N PHE A 294 -16.67 -21.05 -1.38
CA PHE A 294 -17.56 -20.39 -2.32
C PHE A 294 -16.76 -19.53 -3.31
N TRP A 295 -15.90 -18.63 -2.82
CA TRP A 295 -15.12 -17.73 -3.67
C TRP A 295 -14.04 -18.45 -4.49
N ASP A 296 -13.54 -19.58 -3.99
CA ASP A 296 -12.59 -20.44 -4.71
C ASP A 296 -13.23 -21.29 -5.81
N ASN A 297 -14.56 -21.35 -5.89
CA ASN A 297 -15.26 -22.15 -6.90
C ASN A 297 -16.33 -21.38 -7.68
N ALA A 298 -16.59 -20.11 -7.32
CA ALA A 298 -17.60 -19.30 -7.99
C ALA A 298 -17.25 -19.02 -9.46
N ASP A 299 -18.23 -19.20 -10.34
CA ASP A 299 -18.15 -18.87 -11.76
C ASP A 299 -18.43 -17.37 -11.97
N GLY A 300 -17.53 -16.70 -12.71
CA GLY A 300 -17.60 -15.27 -12.95
C GLY A 300 -18.87 -14.84 -13.71
N GLU A 301 -19.37 -15.63 -14.67
CA GLU A 301 -20.60 -15.28 -15.40
C GLU A 301 -21.84 -15.42 -14.52
N VAL A 302 -21.87 -16.45 -13.67
CA VAL A 302 -22.96 -16.62 -12.69
C VAL A 302 -22.98 -15.45 -11.71
N LEU A 303 -21.81 -15.03 -11.19
CA LEU A 303 -21.71 -13.87 -10.31
C LEU A 303 -22.15 -12.57 -11.01
N LYS A 304 -21.76 -12.37 -12.27
CA LYS A 304 -22.21 -11.23 -13.07
C LYS A 304 -23.72 -11.19 -13.20
N LEU A 305 -24.36 -12.31 -13.54
CA LEU A 305 -25.83 -12.36 -13.62
C LEU A 305 -26.47 -12.15 -12.24
N ALA A 306 -25.93 -12.76 -11.18
CA ALA A 306 -26.49 -12.65 -9.84
C ALA A 306 -26.43 -11.21 -9.29
N ARG A 307 -25.35 -10.48 -9.59
CA ARG A 307 -25.03 -9.21 -8.92
C ARG A 307 -25.18 -7.98 -9.81
N ALA A 308 -25.05 -8.14 -11.12
CA ALA A 308 -25.12 -7.08 -12.14
C ALA A 308 -26.10 -7.41 -13.28
N GLY A 309 -27.00 -8.38 -13.09
CA GLY A 309 -27.91 -8.86 -14.13
C GLY A 309 -29.04 -7.89 -14.52
N SER A 310 -29.19 -6.77 -13.82
CA SER A 310 -30.18 -5.73 -14.13
C SER A 310 -29.56 -4.34 -14.05
N GLN A 311 -30.07 -3.41 -14.88
CA GLN A 311 -29.59 -2.02 -14.88
C GLN A 311 -29.72 -1.36 -13.50
N ASN A 312 -30.81 -1.64 -12.76
CA ASN A 312 -31.00 -1.14 -11.40
C ASN A 312 -29.89 -1.60 -10.42
N GLN A 313 -29.40 -2.84 -10.54
CA GLN A 313 -28.27 -3.30 -9.71
C GLN A 313 -26.98 -2.54 -10.04
N VAL A 314 -26.72 -2.33 -11.33
CA VAL A 314 -25.57 -1.56 -11.81
C VAL A 314 -25.65 -0.11 -11.34
N ASP A 315 -26.81 0.54 -11.50
CA ASP A 315 -27.06 1.92 -11.11
C ASP A 315 -26.89 2.13 -9.61
N LYS A 316 -27.43 1.23 -8.78
CA LYS A 316 -27.23 1.27 -7.32
C LYS A 316 -25.76 1.19 -6.96
N TRP A 317 -25.01 0.31 -7.61
CA TRP A 317 -23.58 0.15 -7.35
C TRP A 317 -22.79 1.41 -7.73
N ILE A 318 -22.97 1.94 -8.94
CA ILE A 318 -22.21 3.12 -9.40
C ILE A 318 -22.62 4.41 -8.67
N ASN A 319 -23.91 4.61 -8.40
CA ASN A 319 -24.40 5.81 -7.73
C ASN A 319 -23.96 5.89 -6.26
N SER A 320 -23.63 4.74 -5.63
CA SER A 320 -23.06 4.73 -4.29
C SER A 320 -21.63 5.26 -4.22
N ILE A 321 -20.84 5.17 -5.31
CA ILE A 321 -19.44 5.65 -5.34
C ILE A 321 -19.28 7.02 -6.02
N ARG A 322 -20.18 7.36 -6.96
CA ARG A 322 -20.14 8.59 -7.75
C ARG A 322 -19.90 9.87 -6.93
N PRO A 323 -20.61 10.13 -5.82
CA PRO A 323 -20.43 11.37 -5.05
C PRO A 323 -19.00 11.51 -4.49
N TYR A 324 -18.32 10.41 -4.21
CA TYR A 324 -16.95 10.43 -3.68
C TYR A 324 -15.93 10.65 -4.79
N ILE A 325 -16.05 9.91 -5.89
CA ILE A 325 -15.17 10.07 -7.06
C ILE A 325 -15.25 11.50 -7.60
N THR A 326 -16.46 12.06 -7.73
CA THR A 326 -16.66 13.45 -8.18
C THR A 326 -16.15 14.50 -7.17
N ALA A 327 -15.98 14.12 -5.90
CA ALA A 327 -15.38 14.95 -4.87
C ALA A 327 -13.86 14.74 -4.73
N GLY A 328 -13.24 13.92 -5.60
CA GLY A 328 -11.82 13.59 -5.54
C GLY A 328 -11.46 12.58 -4.47
N ILE A 329 -12.43 11.90 -3.85
CA ILE A 329 -12.23 10.92 -2.78
C ILE A 329 -12.19 9.52 -3.41
N PRO A 330 -11.02 8.84 -3.43
CA PRO A 330 -10.93 7.48 -3.93
C PRO A 330 -11.69 6.51 -3.02
N VAL A 331 -12.18 5.42 -3.60
CA VAL A 331 -12.92 4.38 -2.87
C VAL A 331 -12.02 3.18 -2.65
N LEU A 332 -11.82 2.80 -1.38
CA LEU A 332 -11.18 1.54 -1.03
C LEU A 332 -12.11 0.40 -1.41
N TRP A 333 -11.60 -0.53 -2.19
CA TRP A 333 -12.38 -1.56 -2.87
C TRP A 333 -11.79 -2.94 -2.58
N SER A 334 -12.47 -3.67 -1.70
CA SER A 334 -12.17 -5.07 -1.40
C SER A 334 -12.77 -5.95 -2.48
N VAL A 335 -11.96 -6.88 -2.99
CA VAL A 335 -12.32 -7.77 -4.09
C VAL A 335 -11.84 -9.19 -3.87
N GLN A 336 -12.43 -10.11 -4.63
CA GLN A 336 -11.90 -11.45 -4.83
C GLN A 336 -11.25 -11.57 -6.22
N LEU A 337 -9.93 -11.74 -6.25
CA LEU A 337 -9.15 -11.90 -7.48
C LEU A 337 -9.34 -13.28 -8.11
N GLY A 338 -9.08 -13.37 -9.41
CA GLY A 338 -9.04 -14.65 -10.14
C GLY A 338 -10.39 -15.19 -10.65
N ILE A 339 -11.51 -14.49 -10.38
CA ILE A 339 -12.86 -14.91 -10.79
C ILE A 339 -13.24 -14.40 -12.17
N VAL A 340 -12.81 -13.18 -12.52
CA VAL A 340 -13.07 -12.54 -13.81
C VAL A 340 -11.74 -12.26 -14.52
N PRO A 341 -11.75 -11.98 -15.84
CA PRO A 341 -10.56 -11.50 -16.54
C PRO A 341 -10.06 -10.19 -15.90
N GLU A 342 -8.75 -10.11 -15.62
CA GLU A 342 -8.14 -8.92 -15.03
C GLU A 342 -7.02 -8.38 -15.92
N PRO A 343 -6.97 -7.06 -16.18
CA PRO A 343 -5.91 -6.46 -16.96
C PRO A 343 -4.58 -6.48 -16.19
N LYS A 344 -3.49 -6.85 -16.89
CA LYS A 344 -2.11 -6.87 -16.38
C LYS A 344 -1.97 -7.61 -15.03
N ARG A 345 -2.11 -8.95 -15.05
CA ARG A 345 -2.00 -9.82 -13.87
C ARG A 345 -0.55 -9.95 -13.39
N LEU A 346 -0.21 -9.48 -12.19
CA LEU A 346 1.06 -9.80 -11.54
C LEU A 346 0.91 -9.90 -10.01
N SER A 347 1.77 -10.73 -9.40
CA SER A 347 1.95 -11.03 -7.96
C SER A 347 0.90 -11.90 -7.24
N GLN A 348 -0.40 -11.60 -7.36
CA GLN A 348 -1.48 -12.39 -6.74
C GLN A 348 -2.52 -12.78 -7.79
N THR A 349 -2.65 -14.08 -8.04
CA THR A 349 -3.53 -14.62 -9.09
C THR A 349 -4.94 -14.92 -8.59
N ARG A 350 -5.13 -15.04 -7.27
CA ARG A 350 -6.39 -15.40 -6.61
C ARG A 350 -6.40 -14.93 -5.15
N GLY A 351 -7.58 -14.80 -4.57
CA GLY A 351 -7.78 -14.47 -3.15
C GLY A 351 -8.26 -13.04 -2.92
N GLY A 352 -8.45 -12.68 -1.66
CA GLY A 352 -8.83 -11.33 -1.25
C GLY A 352 -7.76 -10.30 -1.60
N HIS A 353 -8.18 -9.11 -2.03
CA HIS A 353 -7.29 -7.97 -2.29
C HIS A 353 -8.01 -6.65 -2.00
N LEU A 354 -7.24 -5.62 -1.60
CA LEU A 354 -7.72 -4.25 -1.46
C LEU A 354 -7.05 -3.37 -2.51
N ARG A 355 -7.87 -2.65 -3.29
CA ARG A 355 -7.44 -1.72 -4.33
C ARG A 355 -8.24 -0.42 -4.27
N LEU A 356 -7.92 0.55 -5.13
CA LEU A 356 -8.66 1.81 -5.23
C LEU A 356 -9.55 1.82 -6.47
N ILE A 357 -10.82 2.18 -6.32
CA ILE A 357 -11.59 2.74 -7.43
C ILE A 357 -11.28 4.23 -7.47
N ILE A 358 -10.80 4.69 -8.61
CA ILE A 358 -10.37 6.07 -8.84
C ILE A 358 -11.25 6.76 -9.88
N GLY A 359 -12.12 6.03 -10.56
CA GLY A 359 -12.97 6.61 -11.59
C GLY A 359 -13.97 5.64 -12.19
N PHE A 360 -14.71 6.14 -13.16
CA PHE A 360 -15.60 5.35 -14.00
C PHE A 360 -15.82 6.04 -15.35
N ASP A 361 -16.22 5.26 -16.33
CA ASP A 361 -16.69 5.72 -17.63
C ASP A 361 -18.09 5.16 -17.87
N GLU A 362 -19.10 6.02 -17.86
CA GLU A 362 -20.50 5.58 -18.00
C GLU A 362 -20.84 5.13 -19.42
N GLU A 363 -20.16 5.69 -20.41
CA GLU A 363 -20.39 5.36 -21.81
C GLU A 363 -19.82 3.98 -22.12
N LYS A 364 -18.56 3.74 -21.71
CA LYS A 364 -17.92 2.43 -21.83
C LYS A 364 -18.43 1.41 -20.80
N LYS A 365 -19.16 1.87 -19.78
CA LYS A 365 -19.59 1.07 -18.62
C LYS A 365 -18.42 0.37 -17.96
N THR A 366 -17.33 1.12 -17.70
CA THR A 366 -16.12 0.61 -17.04
C THR A 366 -15.87 1.31 -15.70
N VAL A 367 -15.24 0.58 -14.79
CA VAL A 367 -14.64 1.12 -13.57
C VAL A 367 -13.17 1.36 -13.82
N ILE A 368 -12.67 2.52 -13.40
CA ILE A 368 -11.26 2.86 -13.44
C ILE A 368 -10.69 2.64 -12.04
N PHE A 369 -9.65 1.83 -11.94
CA PHE A 369 -9.09 1.39 -10.67
C PHE A 369 -7.57 1.38 -10.67
N SER A 370 -6.98 1.31 -9.49
CA SER A 370 -5.53 1.25 -9.29
C SER A 370 -5.18 0.25 -8.18
N ASP A 371 -4.20 -0.61 -8.44
CA ASP A 371 -3.62 -1.53 -7.45
C ASP A 371 -2.31 -0.95 -6.90
N SER A 372 -1.88 -1.42 -5.72
CA SER A 372 -0.60 -1.07 -5.09
C SER A 372 0.57 -1.92 -5.60
N TRP A 373 0.65 -2.19 -6.91
CA TRP A 373 1.68 -3.08 -7.52
C TRP A 373 2.64 -2.33 -8.45
N GLY A 374 2.83 -1.02 -8.24
CA GLY A 374 3.80 -0.20 -8.98
C GLY A 374 3.26 0.41 -10.28
N ALA A 375 4.18 0.87 -11.14
CA ALA A 375 3.92 1.88 -12.17
C ALA A 375 2.81 1.50 -13.16
N GLU A 376 2.78 0.22 -13.54
CA GLU A 376 1.85 -0.33 -14.52
C GLU A 376 0.42 -0.48 -14.00
N HIS A 377 0.21 -0.26 -12.70
CA HIS A 377 -1.05 -0.44 -11.97
C HIS A 377 -1.65 0.88 -11.46
N THR A 378 -1.08 2.01 -11.89
CA THR A 378 -1.56 3.37 -11.56
C THR A 378 -2.96 3.66 -12.10
N GLU A 379 -3.32 3.10 -13.26
CA GLU A 379 -4.65 3.24 -13.86
C GLU A 379 -4.97 2.03 -14.73
N LYS A 380 -6.07 1.35 -14.42
CA LYS A 380 -6.59 0.19 -15.16
C LYS A 380 -8.10 0.29 -15.27
N GLU A 381 -8.65 -0.43 -16.25
CA GLU A 381 -10.10 -0.45 -16.49
C GLU A 381 -10.63 -1.87 -16.52
N MET A 382 -11.85 -2.05 -16.00
CA MET A 382 -12.61 -3.29 -16.21
C MET A 382 -14.11 -3.01 -16.38
N PRO A 383 -14.85 -3.90 -17.06
CA PRO A 383 -16.30 -3.78 -17.17
C PRO A 383 -16.98 -3.65 -15.79
N MET A 384 -18.00 -2.81 -15.72
CA MET A 384 -18.75 -2.56 -14.48
C MET A 384 -19.33 -3.86 -13.90
N ALA A 385 -19.83 -4.75 -14.76
CA ALA A 385 -20.37 -6.04 -14.33
C ALA A 385 -19.29 -6.92 -13.68
N ASP A 386 -18.07 -6.93 -14.22
CA ASP A 386 -16.93 -7.67 -13.68
C ASP A 386 -16.53 -7.10 -12.30
N ALA A 387 -16.46 -5.77 -12.18
CA ALA A 387 -16.18 -5.10 -10.91
C ALA A 387 -17.24 -5.42 -9.84
N ILE A 388 -18.53 -5.37 -10.19
CA ILE A 388 -19.63 -5.70 -9.28
C ILE A 388 -19.56 -7.18 -8.84
N ALA A 389 -19.27 -8.09 -9.77
CA ALA A 389 -19.24 -9.53 -9.51
C ALA A 389 -18.24 -9.90 -8.41
N ILE A 390 -17.05 -9.29 -8.43
CA ILE A 390 -15.94 -9.60 -7.52
C ILE A 390 -15.87 -8.70 -6.29
N THR A 391 -16.72 -7.67 -6.19
CA THR A 391 -16.72 -6.75 -5.04
C THR A 391 -17.07 -7.51 -3.76
N THR A 392 -16.21 -7.43 -2.75
CA THR A 392 -16.51 -7.94 -1.40
C THR A 392 -16.75 -6.82 -0.39
N GLY A 393 -16.35 -5.59 -0.68
CA GLY A 393 -16.69 -4.44 0.12
C GLY A 393 -16.15 -3.14 -0.46
N ARG A 394 -16.75 -2.03 -0.08
CA ARG A 394 -16.34 -0.68 -0.50
C ARG A 394 -16.41 0.27 0.68
N GLN A 395 -15.34 0.99 0.94
CA GLN A 395 -15.28 2.04 1.96
C GLN A 395 -14.64 3.30 1.40
N VAL A 396 -14.88 4.43 2.05
CA VAL A 396 -14.17 5.69 1.78
C VAL A 396 -13.54 6.21 3.05
N MET A 397 -12.31 6.72 2.92
CA MET A 397 -11.61 7.48 3.93
C MET A 397 -11.90 8.96 3.68
N GLN A 398 -12.86 9.54 4.40
CA GLN A 398 -13.20 10.94 4.21
C GLN A 398 -12.30 11.83 5.06
N PRO A 399 -11.62 12.83 4.47
CA PRO A 399 -10.96 13.88 5.22
C PRO A 399 -11.95 14.54 6.18
N SER A 400 -11.53 14.79 7.42
CA SER A 400 -12.35 15.42 8.44
C SER A 400 -12.52 16.93 8.28
N LYS A 401 -11.72 17.57 7.40
CA LYS A 401 -11.77 19.01 7.10
C LYS A 401 -11.72 19.27 5.59
#